data_AF-W7TXZ8-F1
#
_entry.id   AF-W7TXZ8-F1
#
_cell.length_a   1.000
_cell.length_b   1.000
_cell.length_c   1.000
_cell.angle_alpha   90.00
_cell.angle_beta   90.00
_cell.angle_gamma   90.00
#
_symmetry.space_group_name_H-M   'P 1'
#
loop_
_entity.id
_entity.type
_entity.pdbx_description
1 polymer ?
#
loop_
_entity_poly.entity_id
_entity_poly.type
_entity_poly.pdbx_seq_one_letter_code
_entity_poly.pdbx_strand_id
1 'polypeptide(L)'
;MAADGDPTGIGEQPKTSDPAIEDSDDGTRPPAYLETASLCSILTFGWMNPVINEGNRRMLTEKDMPELTKRDKAVSLKGVLQSSWDAEKELHSKNPQLWRAAFKAYFPIQLPLYVPFAIVTAAKIVQAHVGITGLIDVLIYGRGFKEGVVYASVIALMGFIVLMLYHQVQFMAWRLGLDMRTSIESAIFRKILRMPLSAFSSEGAVECRAPGEEDADAYKKTMTVATILNLVTTDVERFQPVSTTSHYLFMAPFEIAAIAWCGVQQTGFPFLIGIAALLMLIPVQV
;
A
#
# COMPACT_ATOMS: atom_id res chain seq x y z
N MET A 1 53.97 -27.44 -52.92
CA MET A 1 52.86 -28.22 -52.32
C MET A 1 52.10 -27.23 -51.44
N ALA A 2 51.23 -26.42 -52.08
CA ALA A 2 49.77 -26.39 -51.86
C ALA A 2 49.43 -25.86 -50.45
N ALA A 3 49.12 -24.57 -50.26
CA ALA A 3 47.87 -23.84 -50.58
C ALA A 3 46.72 -24.13 -49.59
N ASP A 4 46.32 -23.06 -48.88
CA ASP A 4 45.00 -22.69 -48.30
C ASP A 4 45.20 -22.02 -46.93
N GLY A 5 44.56 -20.92 -46.55
CA GLY A 5 43.38 -20.29 -47.13
C GLY A 5 42.40 -19.93 -46.00
N ASP A 6 42.44 -18.66 -45.59
CA ASP A 6 41.39 -17.86 -44.95
C ASP A 6 41.14 -17.88 -43.41
N PRO A 7 40.92 -16.70 -42.77
CA PRO A 7 40.79 -16.50 -41.33
C PRO A 7 39.34 -16.16 -40.92
N THR A 8 38.71 -16.93 -40.05
CA THR A 8 37.53 -16.46 -39.29
C THR A 8 37.35 -17.30 -38.04
N GLY A 9 37.36 -16.65 -36.87
CA GLY A 9 37.24 -17.31 -35.58
C GLY A 9 37.03 -16.26 -34.50
N ILE A 10 35.83 -15.69 -34.53
CA ILE A 10 35.30 -14.63 -33.67
C ILE A 10 35.60 -14.93 -32.20
N GLY A 11 36.16 -13.92 -31.51
CA GLY A 11 36.44 -13.97 -30.09
C GLY A 11 35.19 -14.30 -29.28
N GLU A 12 35.31 -15.33 -28.46
CA GLU A 12 34.33 -15.69 -27.45
C GLU A 12 34.30 -14.57 -26.41
N GLN A 13 33.30 -13.68 -26.51
CA GLN A 13 33.04 -12.70 -25.47
C GLN A 13 32.64 -13.45 -24.19
N PRO A 14 33.18 -13.09 -23.01
CA PRO A 14 32.69 -13.65 -21.77
C PRO A 14 31.23 -13.24 -21.62
N LYS A 15 30.34 -14.24 -21.49
CA LYS A 15 28.96 -14.02 -21.08
C LYS A 15 28.98 -13.17 -19.82
N THR A 16 28.64 -11.90 -19.94
CA THR A 16 28.26 -11.06 -18.82
C THR A 16 26.96 -11.61 -18.29
N SER A 17 27.06 -12.63 -17.44
CA SER A 17 26.02 -12.91 -16.46
C SER A 17 25.81 -11.61 -15.69
N ASP A 18 24.63 -11.02 -15.84
CA ASP A 18 24.13 -10.02 -14.89
C ASP A 18 24.52 -10.50 -13.49
N PRO A 19 25.10 -9.65 -12.63
CA PRO A 19 25.23 -10.00 -11.24
C PRO A 19 23.80 -10.14 -10.74
N ALA A 20 23.32 -11.39 -10.67
CA ALA A 20 22.26 -11.75 -9.77
C ALA A 20 22.68 -11.11 -8.45
N ILE A 21 21.84 -10.21 -7.94
CA ILE A 21 21.95 -9.74 -6.58
C ILE A 21 21.81 -11.03 -5.78
N GLU A 22 22.95 -11.59 -5.37
CA GLU A 22 23.00 -12.70 -4.43
C GLU A 22 22.11 -12.26 -3.28
N ASP A 23 21.09 -13.08 -2.99
CA ASP A 23 20.35 -12.95 -1.74
C ASP A 23 21.42 -12.80 -0.65
N SER A 24 21.43 -11.65 -0.01
CA SER A 24 22.26 -11.42 1.19
C SER A 24 21.65 -12.21 2.35
N ASP A 25 21.49 -13.52 2.16
CA ASP A 25 21.24 -14.48 3.21
C ASP A 25 22.61 -14.78 3.83
N ASP A 26 23.12 -13.83 4.61
CA ASP A 26 24.37 -13.97 5.37
C ASP A 26 24.19 -14.97 6.54
N GLY A 27 23.02 -15.62 6.68
CA GLY A 27 22.69 -16.56 7.76
C GLY A 27 22.83 -15.97 9.17
N THR A 28 23.12 -14.69 9.28
CA THR A 28 23.42 -13.96 10.52
C THR A 28 22.17 -13.33 11.13
N ARG A 29 21.10 -13.13 10.35
CA ARG A 29 19.85 -12.53 10.82
C ARG A 29 18.83 -13.59 11.23
N PRO A 30 17.98 -13.31 12.23
CA PRO A 30 16.88 -14.19 12.57
C PRO A 30 15.90 -14.35 11.39
N PRO A 31 15.30 -15.53 11.21
CA PRO A 31 14.35 -15.77 10.13
C PRO A 31 13.10 -14.89 10.27
N ALA A 32 12.38 -14.69 9.17
CA ALA A 32 11.13 -13.96 9.14
C ALA A 32 10.07 -14.66 10.01
N TYR A 33 9.89 -14.20 11.26
CA TYR A 33 8.97 -14.82 12.24
C TYR A 33 7.52 -14.94 11.72
N LEU A 34 7.10 -14.05 10.81
CA LEU A 34 5.78 -14.08 10.20
C LEU A 34 5.54 -15.32 9.32
N GLU A 35 6.57 -15.87 8.67
CA GLU A 35 6.42 -17.07 7.80
C GLU A 35 6.23 -18.35 8.61
N THR A 36 6.78 -18.39 9.82
CA THR A 36 6.71 -19.54 10.74
C THR A 36 5.59 -19.44 11.78
N ALA A 37 4.89 -18.30 11.84
CA ALA A 37 3.90 -18.01 12.87
C ALA A 37 2.60 -18.80 12.68
N SER A 38 2.00 -19.25 13.79
CA SER A 38 0.65 -19.82 13.78
C SER A 38 -0.41 -18.73 13.54
N LEU A 39 -1.60 -19.12 13.07
CA LEU A 39 -2.70 -18.18 12.80
C LEU A 39 -3.08 -17.34 14.04
N CYS A 40 -3.07 -17.94 15.24
CA CYS A 40 -3.35 -17.22 16.48
C CYS A 40 -2.24 -16.20 16.79
N SER A 41 -0.98 -16.56 16.54
CA SER A 41 0.16 -15.65 16.69
C SER A 41 0.13 -14.50 15.68
N ILE A 42 -0.36 -14.74 14.46
CA ILE A 42 -0.58 -13.70 13.45
C ILE A 42 -1.70 -12.76 13.90
N LEU A 43 -2.84 -13.33 14.31
CA LEU A 43 -4.03 -12.58 14.74
C LEU A 43 -3.76 -11.66 15.94
N THR A 44 -2.89 -12.09 16.86
CA THR A 44 -2.53 -11.35 18.08
C THR A 44 -1.22 -10.57 17.97
N PHE A 45 -0.57 -10.58 16.81
CA PHE A 45 0.80 -10.04 16.61
C PHE A 45 1.87 -10.63 17.54
N GLY A 46 1.58 -11.79 18.16
CA GLY A 46 2.51 -12.47 19.06
C GLY A 46 3.82 -12.92 18.42
N TRP A 47 3.88 -12.99 17.09
CA TRP A 47 5.10 -13.32 16.34
C TRP A 47 6.20 -12.24 16.50
N MET A 48 5.85 -11.02 16.93
CA MET A 48 6.81 -9.95 17.23
C MET A 48 7.41 -10.04 18.64
N ASN A 49 6.84 -10.85 19.53
CA ASN A 49 7.27 -10.96 20.93
C ASN A 49 8.77 -11.24 21.11
N PRO A 50 9.45 -12.07 20.27
CA PRO A 50 10.88 -12.27 20.39
C PRO A 50 11.70 -10.98 20.24
N VAL A 51 11.36 -10.14 19.25
CA VAL A 51 12.04 -8.86 19.00
C VAL A 51 11.77 -7.88 20.13
N ILE A 52 10.51 -7.80 20.57
CA ILE A 52 10.10 -6.87 21.65
C ILE A 52 10.79 -7.23 22.97
N ASN A 53 10.86 -8.52 23.31
CA ASN A 53 11.52 -8.98 24.52
C ASN A 53 13.03 -8.74 24.47
N GLU A 54 13.66 -8.92 23.31
CA GLU A 54 15.09 -8.62 23.13
C GLU A 54 15.36 -7.11 23.27
N GLY A 55 14.51 -6.27 22.67
CA GLY A 55 14.59 -4.81 22.80
C GLY A 55 14.33 -4.28 24.21
N ASN A 56 13.60 -5.04 25.03
CA ASN A 56 13.42 -4.72 26.46
C ASN A 56 14.67 -5.06 27.30
N ARG A 57 15.51 -5.98 26.82
CA ARG A 57 16.73 -6.43 27.52
C ARG A 57 17.95 -5.62 27.12
N ARG A 58 18.08 -5.28 25.83
CA ARG A 58 19.19 -4.47 25.30
C ARG A 58 18.74 -3.65 24.10
N MET A 59 19.52 -2.62 23.77
CA MET A 59 19.31 -1.86 22.53
C MET A 59 19.50 -2.77 21.32
N LEU A 60 18.50 -2.79 20.44
CA LEU A 60 18.52 -3.60 19.22
C LEU A 60 19.50 -3.00 18.21
N THR A 61 20.26 -3.89 17.56
CA THR A 61 21.12 -3.56 16.43
C THR A 61 20.55 -4.12 15.13
N GLU A 62 21.12 -3.72 13.99
CA GLU A 62 20.65 -4.19 12.66
C GLU A 62 20.68 -5.72 12.53
N LYS A 63 21.62 -6.39 13.21
CA LYS A 63 21.75 -7.86 13.21
C LYS A 63 20.62 -8.57 13.96
N ASP A 64 19.98 -7.87 14.89
CA ASP A 64 18.87 -8.42 15.69
C ASP A 64 17.52 -8.29 14.95
N MET A 65 17.48 -7.56 13.83
CA MET A 65 16.27 -7.38 13.04
C MET A 65 15.98 -8.63 12.20
N PRO A 66 14.75 -9.16 12.27
CA PRO A 66 14.35 -10.30 11.46
C PRO A 66 14.46 -9.99 9.97
N GLU A 67 14.73 -11.03 9.19
CA GLU A 67 14.67 -10.91 7.74
C GLU A 67 13.27 -10.58 7.25
N LEU A 68 13.23 -9.89 6.10
CA LEU A 68 12.00 -9.63 5.36
C LEU A 68 11.43 -10.95 4.84
N THR A 69 10.11 -11.08 4.84
CA THR A 69 9.46 -12.21 4.19
C THR A 69 9.80 -12.24 2.70
N LYS A 70 9.80 -13.42 2.08
CA LYS A 70 10.13 -13.61 0.66
C LYS A 70 9.27 -12.76 -0.28
N ARG A 71 8.03 -12.45 0.14
CA ARG A 71 7.08 -11.60 -0.59
C ARG A 71 7.49 -10.12 -0.56
N ASP A 72 8.04 -9.66 0.56
CA ASP A 72 8.37 -8.24 0.79
C ASP A 72 9.80 -7.89 0.32
N LYS A 73 10.59 -8.88 -0.11
CA LYS A 73 11.92 -8.65 -0.68
C LYS A 73 11.80 -7.84 -1.99
N ALA A 74 12.71 -6.88 -2.17
CA ALA A 74 12.74 -6.00 -3.34
C ALA A 74 12.79 -6.75 -4.69
N VAL A 75 13.40 -7.95 -4.71
CA VAL A 75 13.47 -8.82 -5.90
C VAL A 75 12.08 -9.28 -6.33
N SER A 76 11.25 -9.75 -5.39
CA SER A 76 9.87 -10.18 -5.65
C SER A 76 8.97 -9.00 -6.02
N LEU A 77 9.08 -7.90 -5.27
CA LEU A 77 8.34 -6.66 -5.50
C LEU A 77 8.60 -6.05 -6.88
N LYS A 78 9.86 -6.07 -7.33
CA LYS A 78 10.26 -5.67 -8.67
C LYS A 78 9.50 -6.45 -9.75
N GLY A 79 9.37 -7.77 -9.59
CA GLY A 79 8.70 -8.62 -10.56
C GLY A 79 7.23 -8.23 -10.80
N VAL A 80 6.51 -7.88 -9.73
CA VAL A 80 5.08 -7.53 -9.75
C VAL A 80 4.81 -6.24 -10.54
N LEU A 81 5.57 -5.17 -10.26
CA LEU A 81 5.40 -3.91 -10.96
C LEU A 81 5.94 -3.98 -12.40
N GLN A 82 7.07 -4.68 -12.60
CA GLN A 82 7.72 -4.77 -13.91
C GLN A 82 6.85 -5.52 -14.92
N SER A 83 6.27 -6.67 -14.55
CA SER A 83 5.38 -7.42 -15.44
C SER A 83 4.15 -6.61 -15.85
N SER A 84 3.59 -5.84 -14.91
CA SER A 84 2.46 -4.95 -15.16
C SER A 84 2.82 -3.77 -16.06
N TRP A 85 4.04 -3.24 -15.91
CA TRP A 85 4.58 -2.19 -16.76
C TRP A 85 4.87 -2.67 -18.19
N ASP A 86 5.38 -3.89 -18.33
CA ASP A 86 5.65 -4.48 -19.64
C ASP A 86 4.34 -4.76 -20.40
N ALA A 87 3.33 -5.30 -19.71
CA ALA A 87 1.98 -5.46 -20.27
C ALA A 87 1.32 -4.12 -20.67
N GLU A 88 1.55 -3.05 -19.90
CA GLU A 88 1.05 -1.71 -20.22
C GLU A 88 1.71 -1.13 -21.48
N LYS A 89 3.03 -1.34 -21.65
CA LYS A 89 3.75 -0.92 -22.87
C LYS A 89 3.28 -1.66 -24.12
N GLU A 90 2.95 -2.94 -23.99
CA GLU A 90 2.39 -3.74 -25.09
C GLU A 90 0.98 -3.28 -25.46
N LEU A 91 0.11 -3.05 -24.47
CA LEU A 91 -1.28 -2.67 -24.70
C LEU A 91 -1.45 -1.20 -25.14
N HIS A 92 -0.61 -0.31 -24.61
CA HIS A 92 -0.69 1.13 -24.82
C HIS A 92 0.63 1.70 -25.36
N SER A 93 1.09 1.17 -26.50
CA SER A 93 2.40 1.52 -27.08
C SER A 93 2.60 3.00 -27.40
N LYS A 94 1.52 3.77 -27.65
CA LYS A 94 1.61 5.21 -27.94
C LYS A 94 1.85 6.07 -26.69
N ASN A 95 1.26 5.70 -25.55
CA ASN A 95 1.29 6.50 -24.31
C ASN A 95 1.13 5.60 -23.07
N PRO A 96 2.15 4.82 -22.70
CA PRO A 96 2.09 3.96 -21.52
C PRO A 96 2.10 4.79 -20.24
N GLN A 97 1.21 4.49 -19.30
CA GLN A 97 1.07 5.26 -18.07
C GLN A 97 1.40 4.42 -16.82
N LEU A 98 2.37 4.88 -16.03
CA LEU A 98 2.86 4.12 -14.87
C LEU A 98 1.77 3.88 -13.81
N TRP A 99 0.87 4.85 -13.61
CA TRP A 99 -0.22 4.71 -12.63
C TRP A 99 -1.19 3.59 -13.01
N ARG A 100 -1.42 3.33 -14.31
CA ARG A 100 -2.24 2.20 -14.79
C ARG A 100 -1.57 0.86 -14.50
N ALA A 101 -0.27 0.77 -14.77
CA ALA A 101 0.52 -0.41 -14.44
C ALA A 101 0.54 -0.68 -12.93
N ALA A 102 0.74 0.35 -12.10
CA ALA A 102 0.70 0.23 -10.64
C ALA A 102 -0.69 -0.19 -10.15
N PHE A 103 -1.76 0.41 -10.68
CA PHE A 103 -3.13 0.03 -10.34
C PHE A 103 -3.40 -1.43 -10.71
N LYS A 104 -3.03 -1.87 -11.92
CA LYS A 104 -3.19 -3.26 -12.37
C LYS A 104 -2.40 -4.26 -11.51
N ALA A 105 -1.21 -3.87 -11.05
CA ALA A 105 -0.35 -4.71 -10.22
C ALA A 105 -0.94 -4.95 -8.82
N TYR A 106 -1.42 -3.88 -8.17
CA TYR A 106 -1.74 -3.91 -6.75
C TYR A 106 -3.23 -3.95 -6.42
N PHE A 107 -4.10 -3.48 -7.31
CA PHE A 107 -5.55 -3.50 -7.08
C PHE A 107 -6.11 -4.92 -6.85
N PRO A 108 -5.68 -5.97 -7.59
CA PRO A 108 -6.11 -7.34 -7.32
C PRO A 108 -5.65 -7.86 -5.94
N ILE A 109 -4.50 -7.40 -5.46
CA ILE A 109 -3.94 -7.75 -4.14
C ILE A 109 -4.72 -7.06 -3.03
N GLN A 110 -5.19 -5.83 -3.28
CA GLN A 110 -6.02 -5.05 -2.35
C GLN A 110 -7.45 -5.59 -2.24
N LEU A 111 -8.03 -6.12 -3.33
CA LEU A 111 -9.42 -6.57 -3.40
C LEU A 111 -9.87 -7.49 -2.24
N PRO A 112 -9.15 -8.57 -1.87
CA PRO A 112 -9.55 -9.44 -0.76
C PRO A 112 -9.55 -8.73 0.60
N LEU A 113 -8.83 -7.60 0.77
CA LEU A 113 -8.83 -6.83 2.01
C LEU A 113 -10.14 -6.07 2.25
N TYR A 114 -10.97 -5.86 1.22
CA TYR A 114 -12.27 -5.21 1.39
C TYR A 114 -13.29 -6.07 2.13
N VAL A 115 -13.19 -7.40 2.05
CA VAL A 115 -14.10 -8.32 2.75
C VAL A 115 -14.01 -8.17 4.28
N PRO A 116 -12.84 -8.32 4.93
CA PRO A 116 -12.73 -8.10 6.37
C PRO A 116 -13.01 -6.65 6.77
N PHE A 117 -12.74 -5.68 5.89
CA PHE A 117 -13.13 -4.29 6.13
C PHE A 117 -14.65 -4.13 6.23
N ALA A 118 -15.42 -4.74 5.31
CA ALA A 118 -16.87 -4.73 5.36
C ALA A 118 -17.42 -5.40 6.64
N ILE A 119 -16.78 -6.47 7.11
CA ILE A 119 -17.13 -7.12 8.39
C ILE A 119 -16.93 -6.15 9.56
N VAL A 120 -15.81 -5.43 9.59
CA VAL A 120 -15.54 -4.40 10.63
C VAL A 120 -16.60 -3.30 10.60
N THR A 121 -16.94 -2.78 9.43
CA THR A 121 -17.99 -1.75 9.28
C THR A 121 -19.35 -2.28 9.74
N ALA A 122 -19.74 -3.49 9.34
CA ALA A 122 -21.00 -4.10 9.76
C ALA A 122 -21.04 -4.31 11.29
N ALA A 123 -19.94 -4.81 11.89
CA ALA A 123 -19.84 -5.01 13.33
C ALA A 123 -19.98 -3.68 14.10
N LYS A 124 -19.40 -2.58 13.62
CA LYS A 124 -19.57 -1.24 14.20
C LYS A 124 -21.03 -0.78 14.15
N ILE A 125 -21.70 -0.98 13.01
CA ILE A 125 -23.11 -0.61 12.83
C ILE A 125 -24.00 -1.43 13.77
N VAL A 126 -23.79 -2.75 13.86
CA VAL A 126 -24.53 -3.63 14.77
C VAL A 126 -24.28 -3.25 16.23
N GLN A 127 -23.03 -2.98 16.60
CA GLN A 127 -22.66 -2.55 17.95
C GLN A 127 -23.39 -1.26 18.34
N ALA A 128 -23.41 -0.28 17.44
CA ALA A 128 -24.09 1.00 17.69
C ALA A 128 -25.62 0.85 17.71
N HIS A 129 -26.20 0.19 16.71
CA HIS A 129 -27.64 0.12 16.53
C HIS A 129 -28.35 -0.84 17.49
N VAL A 130 -27.77 -2.02 17.74
CA VAL A 130 -28.38 -3.05 18.60
C VAL A 130 -27.84 -2.97 20.02
N GLY A 131 -26.51 -2.84 20.16
CA GLY A 131 -25.85 -2.83 21.45
C GLY A 131 -26.20 -1.57 22.26
N ILE A 132 -25.80 -0.39 21.76
CA ILE A 132 -25.94 0.87 22.49
C ILE A 132 -27.42 1.24 22.66
N THR A 133 -28.22 1.20 21.59
CA THR A 133 -29.65 1.53 21.68
C THR A 133 -30.40 0.58 22.61
N GLY A 134 -30.15 -0.72 22.52
CA GLY A 134 -30.76 -1.70 23.42
C GLY A 134 -30.38 -1.48 24.89
N LEU A 135 -29.12 -1.10 25.16
CA LEU A 135 -28.68 -0.76 26.51
C LEU A 135 -29.35 0.53 27.03
N ILE A 136 -29.50 1.55 26.17
CA ILE A 136 -30.22 2.78 26.52
C ILE A 136 -31.68 2.46 26.87
N ASP A 137 -32.36 1.61 26.10
CA ASP A 137 -33.74 1.21 26.38
C ASP A 137 -33.87 0.50 27.74
N VAL A 138 -32.91 -0.35 28.10
CA VAL A 138 -32.90 -1.00 29.42
C VAL A 138 -32.78 0.04 30.54
N LEU A 139 -31.92 1.05 30.36
CA LEU A 139 -31.68 2.09 31.36
C LEU A 139 -32.87 3.06 31.50
N ILE A 140 -33.52 3.44 30.40
CA ILE A 140 -34.64 4.39 30.40
C ILE A 140 -35.92 3.72 30.89
N TYR A 141 -36.25 2.53 30.36
CA TYR A 141 -37.52 1.86 30.64
C TYR A 141 -37.45 0.90 31.83
N GLY A 142 -36.29 0.81 32.50
CA GLY A 142 -36.10 -0.02 33.68
C GLY A 142 -36.27 -1.52 33.41
N ARG A 143 -35.75 -2.01 32.27
CA ARG A 143 -35.83 -3.43 31.94
C ARG A 143 -34.92 -4.27 32.85
N GLY A 144 -35.14 -5.58 32.87
CA GLY A 144 -34.44 -6.49 33.78
C GLY A 144 -32.92 -6.49 33.60
N PHE A 145 -32.18 -6.64 34.71
CA PHE A 145 -30.71 -6.70 34.72
C PHE A 145 -30.12 -7.70 33.72
N LYS A 146 -30.78 -8.85 33.52
CA LYS A 146 -30.36 -9.88 32.56
C LYS A 146 -30.33 -9.36 31.12
N GLU A 147 -31.30 -8.53 30.71
CA GLU A 147 -31.32 -7.93 29.38
C GLU A 147 -30.20 -6.91 29.21
N GLY A 148 -29.93 -6.10 30.24
CA GLY A 148 -28.81 -5.16 30.24
C GLY A 148 -27.45 -5.86 30.07
N VAL A 149 -27.25 -6.99 30.75
CA VAL A 149 -26.03 -7.80 30.60
C VAL A 149 -25.89 -8.36 29.18
N VAL A 150 -26.99 -8.78 28.54
CA VAL A 150 -26.95 -9.25 27.15
C VAL A 150 -26.50 -8.12 26.21
N TYR A 151 -27.11 -6.94 26.26
CA TYR A 151 -26.70 -5.82 25.40
C TYR A 151 -25.27 -5.35 25.69
N ALA A 152 -24.86 -5.29 26.95
CA ALA A 152 -23.48 -4.97 27.33
C ALA A 152 -22.48 -6.00 26.78
N SER A 153 -22.83 -7.30 26.81
CA SER A 153 -21.99 -8.36 26.25
C SER A 153 -21.88 -8.26 24.72
N VAL A 154 -22.95 -7.86 24.03
CA VAL A 154 -22.92 -7.60 22.58
C VAL A 154 -21.98 -6.44 22.26
N ILE A 155 -22.06 -5.34 23.03
CA ILE A 155 -21.15 -4.20 22.84
C ILE A 155 -19.69 -4.64 23.02
N ALA A 156 -19.39 -5.37 24.09
CA ALA A 156 -18.04 -5.83 24.40
C ALA A 156 -17.51 -6.80 23.34
N LEU A 157 -18.32 -7.79 22.92
CA LEU A 157 -17.92 -8.80 21.94
C LEU A 157 -17.70 -8.18 20.56
N MET A 158 -18.63 -7.33 20.09
CA MET A 158 -18.47 -6.65 18.80
C MET A 158 -17.30 -5.68 18.83
N GLY A 159 -17.10 -4.96 19.94
CA GLY A 159 -15.95 -4.07 20.12
C GLY A 159 -14.62 -4.83 20.05
N PHE A 160 -14.55 -6.01 20.66
CA PHE A 160 -13.36 -6.86 20.57
C PHE A 160 -13.10 -7.38 19.15
N ILE A 161 -14.15 -7.82 18.43
CA ILE A 161 -14.04 -8.27 17.04
C ILE A 161 -13.56 -7.11 16.14
N VAL A 162 -14.16 -5.93 16.30
CA VAL A 162 -13.78 -4.72 15.58
C VAL A 162 -12.32 -4.39 15.84
N LEU A 163 -11.88 -4.39 17.10
CA LEU A 163 -10.50 -4.10 17.47
C LEU A 163 -9.53 -5.08 16.78
N MET A 164 -9.75 -6.38 16.94
CA MET A 164 -8.88 -7.41 16.36
C MET A 164 -8.81 -7.32 14.84
N LEU A 165 -9.97 -7.31 14.15
CA LEU A 165 -10.01 -7.29 12.69
C LEU A 165 -9.51 -5.97 12.11
N TYR A 166 -9.82 -4.83 12.73
CA TYR A 166 -9.36 -3.53 12.28
C TYR A 166 -7.83 -3.45 12.24
N HIS A 167 -7.16 -3.88 13.32
CA HIS A 167 -5.70 -3.87 13.35
C HIS A 167 -5.07 -4.83 12.33
N GLN A 168 -5.69 -5.99 12.08
CA GLN A 168 -5.21 -6.91 11.04
C GLN A 168 -5.35 -6.32 9.63
N VAL A 169 -6.50 -5.73 9.32
CA VAL A 169 -6.73 -5.10 8.02
C VAL A 169 -5.80 -3.90 7.83
N GLN A 170 -5.62 -3.07 8.86
CA GLN A 170 -4.69 -1.95 8.82
C GLN A 170 -3.25 -2.42 8.61
N PHE A 171 -2.81 -3.46 9.31
CA PHE A 171 -1.47 -4.03 9.13
C PHE A 171 -1.25 -4.49 7.68
N MET A 172 -2.21 -5.24 7.11
CA MET A 172 -2.10 -5.71 5.73
C MET A 172 -2.12 -4.57 4.71
N ALA A 173 -3.00 -3.58 4.90
CA ALA A 173 -3.07 -2.41 4.03
C ALA A 173 -1.80 -1.55 4.11
N TRP A 174 -1.22 -1.40 5.30
CA TRP A 174 0.03 -0.68 5.50
C TRP A 174 1.21 -1.39 4.84
N ARG A 175 1.27 -2.71 4.98
CA ARG A 175 2.27 -3.57 4.32
C ARG A 175 2.17 -3.47 2.80
N LEU A 176 0.96 -3.51 2.23
CA LEU A 176 0.76 -3.30 0.79
C LEU A 176 1.24 -1.90 0.33
N GLY A 177 1.01 -0.87 1.16
CA GLY A 177 1.49 0.48 0.89
C GLY A 177 3.03 0.56 0.84
N LEU A 178 3.71 -0.17 1.72
CA LEU A 178 5.18 -0.30 1.70
C LEU A 178 5.68 -1.04 0.46
N ASP A 179 4.99 -2.09 0.04
CA ASP A 179 5.33 -2.85 -1.18
C ASP A 179 5.23 -1.97 -2.44
N MET A 180 4.13 -1.23 -2.55
CA MET A 180 3.91 -0.25 -3.62
C MET A 180 5.03 0.79 -3.66
N ARG A 181 5.31 1.42 -2.51
CA ARG A 181 6.36 2.43 -2.34
C ARG A 181 7.72 1.90 -2.80
N THR A 182 8.16 0.79 -2.21
CA THR A 182 9.46 0.16 -2.49
C THR A 182 9.62 -0.21 -3.97
N SER A 183 8.53 -0.69 -4.60
CA SER A 183 8.56 -1.05 -6.02
C SER A 183 8.72 0.15 -6.94
N ILE A 184 8.00 1.24 -6.65
CA ILE A 184 8.08 2.48 -7.42
C ILE A 184 9.47 3.11 -7.24
N GLU A 185 9.99 3.18 -6.01
CA GLU A 185 11.36 3.64 -5.75
C GLU A 185 12.37 2.82 -6.55
N SER A 186 12.28 1.49 -6.49
CA SER A 186 13.17 0.59 -7.24
C SER A 186 13.07 0.80 -8.76
N ALA A 187 11.87 1.06 -9.29
CA ALA A 187 11.67 1.36 -10.71
C ALA A 187 12.29 2.71 -11.11
N ILE A 188 12.13 3.75 -10.27
CA ILE A 188 12.72 5.07 -10.48
C ILE A 188 14.25 4.98 -10.46
N PHE A 189 14.84 4.32 -9.45
CA PHE A 189 16.29 4.11 -9.38
C PHE A 189 16.84 3.40 -10.62
N ARG A 190 16.17 2.33 -11.07
CA ARG A 190 16.56 1.62 -12.30
C ARG A 190 16.48 2.48 -13.55
N LYS A 191 15.53 3.42 -13.60
CA LYS A 191 15.38 4.35 -14.72
C LYS A 191 16.51 5.39 -14.69
N ILE A 192 16.79 5.98 -13.53
CA ILE A 192 17.88 6.95 -13.32
C ILE A 192 19.21 6.39 -13.81
N LEU A 193 19.55 5.16 -13.41
CA LEU A 193 20.81 4.50 -13.80
C LEU A 193 20.95 4.22 -15.31
N ARG A 194 19.85 4.28 -16.07
CA ARG A 194 19.84 4.07 -17.53
C ARG A 194 19.64 5.35 -18.34
N MET A 195 19.45 6.50 -17.69
CA MET A 195 19.27 7.77 -18.38
C MET A 195 20.63 8.39 -18.70
N PRO A 196 20.79 9.02 -19.89
CA PRO A 196 22.03 9.70 -20.24
C PRO A 196 22.23 10.94 -19.35
N LEU A 197 23.49 11.32 -19.11
CA LEU A 197 23.85 12.47 -18.27
C LEU A 197 23.22 13.79 -18.75
N SER A 198 22.96 13.90 -20.06
CA SER A 198 22.26 15.04 -20.69
C SER A 198 20.81 15.21 -20.21
N ALA A 199 20.18 14.19 -19.64
CA ALA A 199 18.85 14.30 -19.02
C ALA A 199 18.88 15.04 -17.68
N PHE A 200 20.05 15.11 -17.03
CA PHE A 200 20.26 15.72 -15.70
C PHE A 200 20.87 17.13 -15.77
N SER A 201 21.46 17.52 -16.89
CA SER A 201 22.09 18.84 -17.03
C SER A 201 21.06 19.92 -17.43
N SER A 202 21.06 21.03 -16.71
CA SER A 202 20.32 22.24 -17.07
C SER A 202 20.83 22.90 -18.36
N GLU A 203 22.07 22.61 -18.77
CA GLU A 203 22.70 23.20 -19.97
C GLU A 203 22.17 22.60 -21.27
N GLY A 204 21.66 21.35 -21.25
CA GLY A 204 21.06 20.71 -22.42
C GLY A 204 19.72 21.32 -22.88
N ALA A 205 19.12 22.19 -22.06
CA ALA A 205 17.94 22.98 -22.45
C ALA A 205 18.31 24.24 -23.27
N VAL A 206 19.57 24.69 -23.20
CA VAL A 206 20.03 25.90 -23.90
C VAL A 206 20.56 25.57 -25.30
N GLU A 207 21.14 24.39 -25.51
CA GLU A 207 21.73 24.01 -26.82
C GLU A 207 20.73 23.46 -27.85
N CYS A 208 19.50 23.07 -27.48
CA CYS A 208 18.49 22.62 -28.44
C CYS A 208 17.64 23.75 -29.05
N ARG A 209 18.06 25.02 -28.95
CA ARG A 209 17.41 26.12 -29.68
C ARG A 209 18.01 26.25 -31.08
N ALA A 210 17.50 25.46 -32.03
CA ALA A 210 17.64 25.82 -33.42
C ALA A 210 16.89 27.16 -33.64
N PRO A 211 17.49 28.17 -34.30
CA PRO A 211 16.81 29.43 -34.54
C PRO A 211 15.72 29.21 -35.61
N GLY A 212 14.45 29.21 -35.21
CA GLY A 212 13.33 29.33 -36.15
C GLY A 212 12.12 28.41 -35.97
N GLU A 213 12.09 27.51 -34.98
CA GLU A 213 10.97 26.57 -34.81
C GLU A 213 10.07 26.98 -33.63
N GLU A 214 9.01 27.74 -33.94
CA GLU A 214 7.89 28.00 -33.03
C GLU A 214 6.91 26.81 -33.09
N ASP A 215 7.29 25.66 -32.52
CA ASP A 215 6.35 24.55 -32.34
C ASP A 215 6.17 24.23 -30.85
N ALA A 216 4.89 24.18 -30.46
CA ALA A 216 4.34 24.26 -29.12
C ALA A 216 4.62 23.06 -28.19
N ASP A 217 5.51 22.12 -28.55
CA ASP A 217 5.71 20.85 -27.82
C ASP A 217 7.14 20.65 -27.27
N ALA A 218 7.98 21.69 -27.26
CA ALA A 218 9.35 21.61 -26.75
C ALA A 218 9.47 21.80 -25.22
N TYR A 219 8.49 21.33 -24.43
CA TYR A 219 8.67 21.19 -22.97
C TYR A 219 9.51 19.94 -22.67
N LYS A 220 10.76 19.93 -23.13
CA LYS A 220 11.76 18.94 -22.71
C LYS A 220 12.18 19.31 -21.29
N LYS A 221 11.33 18.98 -20.32
CA LYS A 221 11.57 19.22 -18.88
C LYS A 221 12.85 18.52 -18.49
N THR A 222 13.94 19.27 -18.40
CA THR A 222 15.18 18.80 -17.78
C THR A 222 14.86 18.44 -16.33
N MET A 223 15.16 17.20 -15.96
CA MET A 223 14.82 16.67 -14.65
C MET A 223 16.05 16.87 -13.77
N THR A 224 16.07 17.96 -12.99
CA THR A 224 17.19 18.26 -12.09
C THR A 224 17.36 17.11 -11.08
N VAL A 225 18.60 16.80 -10.69
CA VAL A 225 18.90 15.80 -9.64
C VAL A 225 18.06 16.07 -8.38
N ALA A 226 17.89 17.33 -7.99
CA ALA A 226 17.03 17.73 -6.87
C ALA A 226 15.56 17.33 -7.05
N THR A 227 15.00 17.47 -8.26
CA THR A 227 13.62 17.05 -8.57
C THR A 227 13.47 15.54 -8.47
N ILE A 228 14.47 14.80 -8.92
CA ILE A 228 14.50 13.33 -8.83
C ILE A 228 14.61 12.86 -7.38
N LEU A 229 15.48 13.49 -6.60
CA LEU A 229 15.60 13.21 -5.18
C LEU A 229 14.28 13.46 -4.47
N ASN A 230 13.64 14.62 -4.71
CA ASN A 230 12.32 14.90 -4.14
C ASN A 230 11.25 13.90 -4.57
N LEU A 231 11.27 13.43 -5.83
CA LEU A 231 10.36 12.40 -6.31
C LEU A 231 10.52 11.11 -5.48
N VAL A 232 11.75 10.63 -5.29
CA VAL A 232 12.04 9.39 -4.56
C VAL A 232 11.79 9.54 -3.06
N THR A 233 12.18 10.67 -2.47
CA THR A 233 12.13 10.84 -1.00
C THR A 233 10.79 11.33 -0.48
N THR A 234 10.00 12.04 -1.29
CA THR A 234 8.81 12.76 -0.81
C THR A 234 7.55 12.31 -1.56
N ASP A 235 7.61 12.24 -2.89
CA ASP A 235 6.41 11.96 -3.67
C ASP A 235 5.99 10.49 -3.56
N VAL A 236 6.96 9.57 -3.56
CA VAL A 236 6.68 8.13 -3.43
C VAL A 236 6.12 7.77 -2.04
N GLU A 237 6.45 8.53 -0.99
CA GLU A 237 5.90 8.31 0.35
C GLU A 237 4.38 8.48 0.40
N ARG A 238 3.82 9.33 -0.47
CA ARG A 238 2.38 9.61 -0.52
C ARG A 238 1.56 8.41 -0.98
N PHE A 239 2.17 7.38 -1.59
CA PHE A 239 1.46 6.16 -2.00
C PHE A 239 1.14 5.24 -0.83
N GLN A 240 1.93 5.29 0.24
CA GLN A 240 1.72 4.45 1.41
C GLN A 240 0.37 4.71 2.11
N PRO A 241 -0.01 5.95 2.45
CA PRO A 241 -1.32 6.22 3.05
C PRO A 241 -2.49 5.91 2.10
N VAL A 242 -2.31 6.03 0.78
CA VAL A 242 -3.35 5.69 -0.22
C VAL A 242 -3.77 4.22 -0.09
N SER A 243 -2.84 3.30 0.13
CA SER A 243 -3.16 1.89 0.37
C SER A 243 -4.06 1.72 1.60
N THR A 244 -3.78 2.48 2.67
CA THR A 244 -4.56 2.43 3.91
C THR A 244 -5.89 3.17 3.87
N THR A 245 -6.12 4.12 2.96
CA THR A 245 -7.36 4.93 2.94
C THR A 245 -8.24 4.67 1.73
N SER A 246 -7.71 4.05 0.68
CA SER A 246 -8.42 3.77 -0.59
C SER A 246 -9.78 3.08 -0.41
N HIS A 247 -9.92 2.22 0.60
CA HIS A 247 -11.18 1.53 0.88
C HIS A 247 -12.31 2.49 1.24
N TYR A 248 -12.03 3.64 1.88
CA TYR A 248 -13.06 4.61 2.23
C TYR A 248 -13.71 5.23 0.99
N LEU A 249 -13.00 5.33 -0.13
CA LEU A 249 -13.54 5.87 -1.38
C LEU A 249 -14.77 5.08 -1.84
N PHE A 250 -14.73 3.76 -1.68
CA PHE A 250 -15.82 2.87 -2.09
C PHE A 250 -16.77 2.55 -0.94
N MET A 251 -16.25 2.35 0.28
CA MET A 251 -17.04 1.86 1.40
C MET A 251 -17.81 2.97 2.13
N ALA A 252 -17.29 4.21 2.18
CA ALA A 252 -17.92 5.29 2.94
C ALA A 252 -19.36 5.62 2.47
N PRO A 253 -19.69 5.66 1.16
CA PRO A 253 -21.08 5.86 0.73
C PRO A 253 -22.03 4.78 1.25
N PHE A 254 -21.61 3.51 1.23
CA PHE A 254 -22.41 2.41 1.75
C PHE A 254 -22.56 2.49 3.28
N GLU A 255 -21.49 2.86 3.98
CA GLU A 255 -21.50 3.06 5.43
C GLU A 255 -22.45 4.21 5.83
N ILE A 256 -22.36 5.36 5.14
CA ILE A 256 -23.25 6.51 5.36
C ILE A 256 -24.70 6.10 5.08
N ALA A 257 -24.98 5.38 4.00
CA ALA A 257 -26.33 4.91 3.68
C ALA A 257 -26.89 3.96 4.75
N ALA A 258 -26.07 3.03 5.26
CA ALA A 258 -26.47 2.11 6.33
C ALA A 258 -26.73 2.84 7.65
N ILE A 259 -25.87 3.80 8.02
CA ILE A 259 -26.06 4.65 9.20
C ILE A 259 -27.33 5.51 9.05
N ALA A 260 -27.56 6.10 7.86
CA ALA A 260 -28.77 6.86 7.56
C ALA A 260 -30.03 6.01 7.73
N TRP A 261 -30.03 4.80 7.18
CA TRP A 261 -31.13 3.85 7.32
C TRP A 261 -31.41 3.51 8.79
N CYS A 262 -30.38 3.10 9.52
CA CYS A 262 -30.50 2.76 10.94
C CYS A 262 -30.96 3.95 11.80
N GLY A 263 -30.45 5.15 11.54
CA GLY A 263 -30.80 6.35 12.29
C GLY A 263 -32.22 6.84 11.99
N VAL A 264 -32.70 6.72 10.76
CA VAL A 264 -34.10 7.04 10.41
C VAL A 264 -35.07 6.08 11.11
N GLN A 265 -34.72 4.80 11.27
CA GLN A 265 -35.56 3.87 12.02
C GLN A 265 -35.67 4.21 13.51
N GLN A 266 -34.63 4.81 14.11
CA GLN A 266 -34.62 5.16 15.53
C GLN A 266 -35.21 6.55 15.83
N THR A 267 -34.82 7.56 15.05
CA THR A 267 -35.12 8.98 15.33
C THR A 267 -36.09 9.59 14.33
N GLY A 268 -36.35 8.89 13.21
CA GLY A 268 -37.17 9.40 12.10
C GLY A 268 -36.40 10.32 11.14
N PHE A 269 -37.13 10.98 10.27
CA PHE A 269 -36.60 11.91 9.26
C PHE A 269 -35.68 13.03 9.78
N PRO A 270 -35.80 13.54 11.03
CA PRO A 270 -34.86 14.55 11.55
C PRO A 270 -33.40 14.10 11.53
N PHE A 271 -33.11 12.80 11.58
CA PHE A 271 -31.74 12.27 11.48
C PHE A 271 -31.05 12.66 10.16
N LEU A 272 -31.80 12.72 9.05
CA LEU A 272 -31.27 13.09 7.75
C LEU A 272 -30.82 14.55 7.69
N ILE A 273 -31.45 15.44 8.48
CA ILE A 273 -31.03 16.83 8.59
C ILE A 273 -29.63 16.91 9.22
N GLY A 274 -29.36 16.08 10.23
CA GLY A 274 -28.05 15.96 10.85
C GLY A 274 -26.97 15.47 9.86
N ILE A 275 -27.29 14.43 9.07
CA ILE A 275 -26.38 13.96 8.01
C ILE A 275 -26.14 15.06 6.97
N ALA A 276 -27.19 15.76 6.52
CA ALA A 276 -27.05 16.84 5.55
C ALA A 276 -26.16 17.97 6.09
N ALA A 277 -26.30 18.33 7.38
CA ALA A 277 -25.42 19.30 8.02
C ALA A 277 -23.96 18.83 8.06
N LEU A 278 -23.69 17.55 8.38
CA LEU A 278 -22.35 16.99 8.35
C LEU A 278 -21.74 17.00 6.93
N LEU A 279 -22.53 16.70 5.90
CA LEU A 279 -22.07 16.76 4.51
C LEU A 279 -21.77 18.19 4.06
N MET A 280 -22.54 19.18 4.53
CA MET A 280 -22.27 20.60 4.26
C MET A 280 -20.96 21.09 4.90
N LEU A 281 -20.44 20.41 5.93
CA LEU A 281 -19.16 20.74 6.54
C LEU A 281 -17.95 20.24 5.75
N ILE A 282 -18.12 19.26 4.86
CA ILE A 282 -17.03 18.72 4.01
C ILE A 282 -16.27 19.83 3.27
N PRO A 283 -16.90 20.76 2.53
CA PRO A 283 -16.17 21.83 1.85
C PRO A 283 -15.45 22.81 2.78
N VAL A 284 -15.83 22.88 4.07
CA VAL A 284 -15.17 23.73 5.08
C VAL A 284 -13.89 23.07 5.62
N GLN A 285 -13.78 21.75 5.52
CA GLN A 285 -12.64 20.96 6.01
C GLN A 285 -11.49 20.88 5.00
N VAL A 286 -11.66 21.40 3.78
CA VAL A 286 -10.68 21.39 2.69
C VAL A 286 -9.82 22.65 2.68
#